data_AF-A0AA36ELX4-F1
#
_entry.id   AF-A0AA36ELX4-F1
#
_cell.length_a   1.000
_cell.length_b   1.000
_cell.length_c   1.000
_cell.angle_alpha   90.00
_cell.angle_beta   90.00
_cell.angle_gamma   90.00
#
_symmetry.space_group_name_H-M   'P 1'
#
loop_
_entity.id
_entity.type
_entity.pdbx_description
1 polymer ?
#
loop_
_entity_poly.entity_id
_entity_poly.type
_entity_poly.pdbx_seq_one_letter_code
_entity_poly.pdbx_strand_id
1 'polypeptide(L)'
;MSFPPWMITTSVMVALLDFFFFLSADATRTIGGFDQKNVAFDQNYNVTWGNHHAQLLNQGKEVQLSLDQSSGAGFASKSYYGSGYFQMKIKLPTKDSGGVITAFYMFLNTTMHDELDFEFLGNRPDFLWTTHQ
;
A
#
# COMPACT_ATOMS: atom_id res chain seq x y z
N MET A 1 -46.17 -19.67 -30.56
CA MET A 1 -45.42 -19.06 -31.67
C MET A 1 -43.98 -19.54 -31.56
N SER A 2 -43.50 -20.35 -32.51
CA SER A 2 -42.14 -20.89 -32.53
C SER A 2 -41.23 -19.96 -33.35
N PHE A 3 -40.14 -19.50 -32.76
CA PHE A 3 -39.14 -18.71 -33.46
C PHE A 3 -38.30 -19.61 -34.38
N PRO A 4 -37.88 -19.14 -35.56
CA PRO A 4 -37.12 -19.95 -36.50
C PRO A 4 -35.67 -20.19 -36.01
N PRO A 5 -35.02 -21.30 -36.41
CA PRO A 5 -33.73 -21.74 -35.85
C PRO A 5 -32.56 -20.76 -36.01
N TRP A 6 -32.64 -19.87 -37.01
CA TRP A 6 -31.63 -18.85 -37.28
C TRP A 6 -31.73 -17.62 -36.37
N MET A 7 -32.82 -17.49 -35.59
CA MET A 7 -33.03 -16.34 -34.70
C MET A 7 -32.30 -16.48 -33.34
N ILE A 8 -31.76 -17.67 -33.04
CA ILE A 8 -30.97 -17.95 -31.82
C ILE A 8 -29.47 -17.70 -32.07
N THR A 9 -28.98 -17.86 -33.29
CA THR A 9 -27.56 -17.71 -33.61
C THR A 9 -27.13 -16.25 -33.70
N THR A 10 -28.01 -15.34 -34.11
CA THR A 10 -27.74 -13.90 -34.16
C THR A 10 -27.63 -13.27 -32.77
N SER A 11 -28.44 -13.71 -31.81
CA SER A 11 -28.43 -13.17 -30.43
C SER A 11 -27.18 -13.53 -29.63
N VAL A 12 -26.63 -14.74 -29.83
CA VAL A 12 -25.40 -15.19 -29.13
C VAL A 12 -24.15 -14.53 -29.72
N MET A 13 -24.13 -14.30 -31.04
CA MET A 13 -23.05 -13.57 -31.70
C MET A 13 -23.01 -12.08 -31.29
N VAL A 14 -24.17 -11.44 -31.11
CA VAL A 14 -24.26 -10.04 -30.63
C VAL A 14 -23.81 -9.93 -29.18
N ALA A 15 -24.23 -10.84 -28.29
CA ALA A 15 -23.80 -10.84 -26.89
C ALA A 15 -22.28 -11.08 -26.72
N LEU A 16 -21.67 -11.92 -27.57
CA LEU A 16 -20.22 -12.12 -27.57
C LEU A 16 -19.48 -10.90 -28.13
N LEU A 17 -20.01 -10.25 -29.18
CA LEU A 17 -19.43 -9.02 -29.72
C LEU A 17 -19.49 -7.88 -28.69
N ASP A 18 -20.61 -7.73 -27.98
CA ASP A 18 -20.80 -6.74 -26.91
C ASP A 18 -19.85 -7.02 -25.73
N PHE A 19 -19.58 -8.28 -25.41
CA PHE A 19 -18.60 -8.66 -24.38
C PHE A 19 -17.16 -8.29 -24.78
N PHE A 20 -16.79 -8.45 -26.06
CA PHE A 20 -15.48 -8.03 -26.60
C PHE A 20 -15.36 -6.50 -26.73
N PHE A 21 -16.44 -5.78 -27.01
CA PHE A 21 -16.46 -4.31 -26.99
C PHE A 21 -16.39 -3.74 -25.57
N PHE A 22 -16.98 -4.39 -24.56
CA PHE A 22 -16.79 -4.02 -23.15
C PHE A 22 -15.35 -4.26 -22.66
N LEU A 23 -14.71 -5.37 -23.08
CA LEU A 23 -13.32 -5.65 -22.75
C LEU A 23 -12.32 -4.73 -23.47
N SER A 24 -12.62 -4.27 -24.68
CA SER A 24 -11.76 -3.32 -25.40
C SER A 24 -11.97 -1.85 -24.98
N ALA A 25 -13.18 -1.49 -24.53
CA ALA A 25 -13.45 -0.16 -23.97
C ALA A 25 -12.83 0.06 -22.58
N ASP A 26 -12.52 -0.99 -21.82
CA ASP A 26 -11.83 -0.89 -20.52
C ASP A 26 -10.31 -1.14 -20.62
N ALA A 27 -9.81 -1.70 -21.73
CA ALA A 27 -8.37 -1.91 -21.95
C ALA A 27 -7.59 -0.64 -22.35
N THR A 28 -8.27 0.51 -22.49
CA THR A 28 -7.62 1.81 -22.73
C THR A 28 -8.06 2.86 -21.71
N ARG A 29 -8.31 2.46 -20.46
CA ARG A 29 -7.89 3.34 -19.37
C ARG A 29 -6.37 3.33 -19.40
N THR A 30 -5.80 4.34 -20.05
CA THR A 30 -4.47 4.81 -19.67
C THR A 30 -4.53 4.83 -18.14
N ILE A 31 -3.74 3.99 -17.46
CA ILE A 31 -3.39 4.26 -16.08
C ILE A 31 -2.67 5.60 -16.21
N GLY A 32 -3.45 6.70 -16.17
CA GLY A 32 -2.93 8.03 -16.00
C GLY A 32 -2.07 7.86 -14.78
N GLY A 33 -0.74 7.91 -14.99
CA GLY A 33 0.21 7.49 -13.98
C GLY A 33 -0.25 8.10 -12.68
N PHE A 34 -0.46 7.27 -11.65
CA PHE A 34 -0.90 7.74 -10.34
C PHE A 34 -0.04 8.96 -10.02
N ASP A 35 -0.64 10.16 -10.08
CA ASP A 35 0.08 11.37 -9.71
C ASP A 35 0.34 11.18 -8.22
N GLN A 36 1.57 10.75 -7.89
CA GLN A 36 2.00 10.53 -6.52
C GLN A 36 2.08 11.91 -5.88
N LYS A 37 0.93 12.46 -5.53
CA LYS A 37 0.82 13.71 -4.81
C LYS A 37 1.46 13.47 -3.45
N ASN A 38 2.67 14.00 -3.29
CA ASN A 38 3.34 13.98 -2.01
C ASN A 38 2.61 14.98 -1.09
N VAL A 39 1.78 14.42 -0.21
CA VAL A 39 0.98 15.13 0.79
C VAL A 39 1.73 15.20 2.12
N ALA A 40 1.38 16.18 2.95
CA ALA A 40 1.94 16.24 4.30
C ALA A 40 1.47 15.03 5.13
N PHE A 41 2.37 14.48 5.93
CA PHE A 41 2.19 13.30 6.78
C PHE A 41 0.95 13.42 7.67
N ASP A 42 0.77 14.60 8.28
CA ASP A 42 -0.31 14.91 9.20
C ASP A 42 -1.69 14.94 8.52
N GLN A 43 -1.79 14.89 7.19
CA GLN A 43 -3.09 14.74 6.52
C GLN A 43 -3.67 13.34 6.74
N ASN A 44 -2.82 12.32 6.81
CA ASN A 44 -3.25 10.91 6.83
C ASN A 44 -2.84 10.15 8.09
N TYR A 45 -1.79 10.60 8.79
CA TYR A 45 -1.17 9.85 9.88
C TYR A 45 -1.02 10.69 11.15
N ASN A 46 -0.92 10.00 12.29
CA ASN A 46 -0.55 10.56 13.59
C ASN A 46 0.59 9.72 14.18
N VAL A 47 1.55 10.37 14.85
CA VAL A 47 2.51 9.67 15.70
C VAL A 47 1.75 9.06 16.89
N THR A 48 1.93 7.77 17.12
CA THR A 48 1.25 7.01 18.18
C THR A 48 2.20 6.60 19.30
N TRP A 49 3.50 6.57 19.01
CA TRP A 49 4.55 6.23 19.99
C TRP A 49 5.83 7.00 19.73
N GLY A 50 6.56 7.34 20.79
CA GLY A 50 7.88 7.95 20.67
C GLY A 50 7.86 9.36 20.07
N ASN A 51 7.04 10.27 20.59
CA ASN A 51 6.93 11.65 20.06
C ASN A 51 8.28 12.38 19.98
N HIS A 52 9.22 12.11 20.91
CA HIS A 52 10.58 12.67 20.87
C HIS A 52 11.50 11.99 19.85
N HIS A 53 11.08 10.83 19.33
CA HIS A 53 11.80 10.00 18.38
C HIS A 53 11.19 10.05 16.97
N ALA A 54 10.13 10.83 16.75
CA ALA A 54 9.50 11.07 15.46
C ALA A 54 9.61 12.56 15.08
N GLN A 55 10.29 12.86 13.97
CA GLN A 55 10.50 14.22 13.51
C GLN A 55 9.91 14.43 12.12
N LEU A 56 9.13 15.50 11.94
CA LEU A 56 8.61 15.91 10.64
C LEU A 56 9.61 16.79 9.92
N LEU A 57 9.99 16.38 8.72
CA LEU A 57 10.95 17.05 7.84
C LEU A 57 10.24 17.52 6.56
N ASN A 58 10.94 18.30 5.74
CA ASN A 58 10.48 18.69 4.39
C ASN A 58 9.05 19.25 4.38
N GLN A 59 8.77 20.21 5.28
CA GLN A 59 7.43 20.81 5.45
C GLN A 59 6.34 19.78 5.80
N GLY A 60 6.69 18.75 6.58
CA GLY A 60 5.78 17.70 7.00
C GLY A 60 5.59 16.58 5.98
N LYS A 61 6.29 16.60 4.84
CA LYS A 61 6.18 15.57 3.79
C LYS A 61 7.03 14.33 4.04
N GLU A 62 7.89 14.38 5.04
CA GLU A 62 8.74 13.27 5.47
C GLU A 62 8.65 13.13 6.98
N VAL A 63 8.60 11.88 7.45
CA VAL A 63 8.74 11.55 8.87
C VAL A 63 10.02 10.76 9.05
N GLN A 64 10.86 11.21 9.96
CA GLN A 64 12.04 10.48 10.40
C GLN A 64 11.74 9.84 11.75
N LEU A 65 11.82 8.51 11.79
CA LEU A 65 11.75 7.74 13.02
C LEU A 65 13.16 7.39 13.50
N SER A 66 13.35 7.44 14.81
CA SER A 66 14.60 7.08 15.47
C SER A 66 14.36 6.03 16.55
N LEU A 67 15.40 5.27 16.84
CA LEU A 67 15.44 4.24 17.86
C LEU A 67 16.75 4.38 18.62
N ASP A 68 16.64 4.44 19.94
CA ASP A 68 17.77 4.36 20.86
C ASP A 68 17.41 3.45 22.05
N GLN A 69 18.27 3.42 23.07
CA GLN A 69 18.06 2.58 24.25
C GLN A 69 16.84 2.99 25.09
N SER A 70 16.34 4.21 24.94
CA SER A 70 15.19 4.72 25.70
C SER A 70 13.86 4.40 25.02
N SER A 71 13.77 4.49 23.69
CA SER A 71 12.56 4.18 22.94
C SER A 71 12.79 4.09 21.43
N GLY A 72 11.80 3.50 20.76
CA GLY A 72 11.59 3.66 19.31
C GLY A 72 10.47 4.67 19.02
N ALA A 73 9.97 4.67 17.79
CA ALA A 73 8.84 5.49 17.37
C ALA A 73 7.92 4.75 16.40
N GLY A 74 6.66 5.19 16.35
CA GLY A 74 5.65 4.63 15.46
C GLY A 74 4.54 5.61 15.17
N PHE A 75 3.82 5.37 14.08
CA PHE A 75 2.67 6.15 13.66
C PHE A 75 1.57 5.24 13.11
N ALA A 76 0.34 5.75 13.09
CA ALA A 76 -0.82 5.05 12.55
C ALA A 76 -1.67 5.98 11.69
N SER A 77 -2.45 5.40 10.77
CA SER A 77 -3.40 6.18 9.97
C SER A 77 -4.50 6.77 10.86
N LYS A 78 -5.00 7.95 10.48
CA LYS A 78 -6.14 8.61 11.14
C LYS A 78 -7.47 7.92 10.84
N SER A 79 -7.52 7.14 9.77
CA SER A 79 -8.73 6.48 9.28
C SER A 79 -8.50 4.99 9.10
N TYR A 80 -9.60 4.25 9.18
CA TYR A 80 -9.70 2.84 8.80
C TYR A 80 -10.14 2.74 7.34
N TYR A 81 -9.67 1.70 6.65
CA TYR A 81 -9.93 1.49 5.23
C TYR A 81 -10.39 0.05 5.02
N GLY A 82 -11.44 -0.15 4.23
CA GLY A 82 -11.88 -1.50 3.81
C GLY A 82 -11.17 -2.00 2.55
N SER A 83 -10.64 -1.08 1.75
CA SER A 83 -9.82 -1.34 0.57
C SER A 83 -9.07 -0.06 0.19
N GLY A 84 -8.02 -0.18 -0.61
CA GLY A 84 -7.28 1.00 -1.07
C GLY A 84 -5.96 0.66 -1.74
N TYR A 85 -5.30 1.70 -2.24
CA TYR A 85 -3.92 1.65 -2.70
C TYR A 85 -3.04 2.39 -1.69
N PHE A 86 -2.17 1.66 -1.01
CA PHE A 86 -1.29 2.19 0.02
C PHE A 86 0.15 2.20 -0.49
N GLN A 87 0.79 3.36 -0.42
CA GLN A 87 2.17 3.53 -0.86
C GLN A 87 2.96 4.32 0.18
N MET A 88 4.20 3.90 0.42
CA MET A 88 5.14 4.61 1.28
C MET A 88 6.53 4.58 0.63
N LYS A 89 7.23 5.72 0.65
CA LYS A 89 8.65 5.76 0.29
C LYS A 89 9.47 5.63 1.57
N ILE A 90 10.19 4.53 1.71
CA ILE A 90 10.93 4.19 2.92
C ILE A 90 12.43 4.24 2.61
N LYS A 91 13.18 4.95 3.45
CA LYS A 91 14.65 4.94 3.44
C LYS A 91 15.13 4.28 4.74
N LEU A 92 15.86 3.18 4.60
CA LEU A 92 16.39 2.42 5.73
C LEU A 92 17.66 3.06 6.32
N PRO A 93 17.96 2.83 7.60
CA PRO A 93 19.22 3.24 8.21
C PRO A 93 20.42 2.71 7.42
N THR A 94 21.46 3.53 7.22
CA THR A 94 22.66 3.15 6.46
C THR A 94 23.79 2.62 7.34
N LYS A 95 23.58 2.57 8.66
CA LYS A 95 24.55 2.09 9.66
C LYS A 95 24.17 0.69 10.13
N ASP A 96 25.01 0.09 10.97
CA ASP A 96 24.66 -1.14 11.68
C ASP A 96 23.29 -0.98 12.36
N SER A 97 22.37 -1.83 11.96
CA SER A 97 21.00 -1.90 12.43
C SER A 97 20.64 -3.33 12.83
N GLY A 98 21.63 -4.21 13.05
CA GLY A 98 21.38 -5.59 13.44
C GLY A 98 20.44 -5.69 14.65
N GLY A 99 19.33 -6.40 14.48
CA GLY A 99 18.30 -6.55 15.52
C GLY A 99 17.24 -5.43 15.55
N VAL A 100 17.29 -4.48 14.62
CA VAL A 100 16.23 -3.47 14.40
C VAL A 100 15.32 -3.94 13.27
N ILE A 101 14.01 -3.79 13.45
CA ILE A 101 13.03 -4.04 12.38
C ILE A 101 12.37 -2.71 12.04
N THR A 102 12.37 -2.35 10.75
CA THR A 102 11.49 -1.29 10.23
C THR A 102 10.28 -1.95 9.60
N ALA A 103 9.10 -1.70 10.13
CA ALA A 103 7.86 -2.30 9.65
C ALA A 103 6.91 -1.26 9.05
N PHE A 104 6.24 -1.62 7.96
CA PHE A 104 5.07 -0.92 7.44
C PHE A 104 3.98 -1.95 7.19
N TYR A 105 2.88 -1.84 7.91
CA TYR A 105 1.88 -2.91 7.96
C TYR A 105 0.45 -2.39 8.02
N MET A 106 -0.48 -3.29 7.73
CA MET A 106 -1.90 -3.09 7.85
C MET A 106 -2.50 -4.26 8.62
N PHE A 107 -3.34 -3.99 9.61
CA PHE A 107 -4.00 -5.04 10.37
C PHE A 107 -5.49 -4.76 10.54
N LEU A 108 -6.28 -5.83 10.67
CA LEU A 108 -7.68 -5.73 11.05
C LEU A 108 -7.80 -5.51 12.57
N ASN A 109 -8.40 -4.38 12.96
CA ASN A 109 -8.69 -4.07 14.36
C ASN A 109 -9.97 -4.79 14.85
N THR A 110 -9.99 -6.11 14.73
CA THR A 110 -11.09 -6.98 15.19
C THR A 110 -10.53 -8.18 15.96
N THR A 111 -11.40 -9.05 16.49
CA THR A 111 -10.95 -10.30 17.15
C THR A 111 -10.39 -11.34 16.17
N MET A 112 -10.65 -11.17 14.87
CA MET A 112 -10.01 -11.94 13.80
C MET A 112 -8.93 -11.04 13.20
N HIS A 113 -7.68 -11.42 13.44
CA HIS A 113 -6.52 -10.64 13.03
C HIS A 113 -6.01 -11.17 11.70
N ASP A 114 -6.28 -10.42 10.63
CA ASP A 114 -5.51 -10.52 9.40
C ASP A 114 -4.54 -9.34 9.36
N GLU A 115 -3.30 -9.61 8.93
CA GLU A 115 -2.22 -8.64 8.85
C GLU A 115 -1.48 -8.78 7.52
N LEU A 116 -1.06 -7.65 6.97
CA LEU A 116 -0.19 -7.56 5.81
C LEU A 116 1.03 -6.72 6.20
N ASP A 117 2.19 -7.37 6.21
CA ASP A 117 3.43 -6.80 6.73
C ASP A 117 4.47 -6.58 5.63
N PHE A 118 5.15 -5.45 5.71
CA PHE A 118 6.44 -5.24 5.07
C PHE A 118 7.48 -5.00 6.15
N GLU A 119 8.30 -6.02 6.41
CA GLU A 119 9.37 -5.97 7.41
C GLU A 119 10.74 -5.89 6.73
N PHE A 120 11.49 -4.86 7.08
CA PHE A 120 12.87 -4.67 6.69
C PHE A 120 13.77 -4.99 7.88
N LEU A 121 14.46 -6.13 7.79
CA LEU A 121 15.32 -6.60 8.86
C LEU A 121 16.68 -5.91 8.80
N GLY A 122 16.93 -5.11 9.83
CA GLY A 122 18.18 -4.46 10.18
C GLY A 122 19.39 -5.36 9.99
N ASN A 123 20.43 -4.81 9.35
CA ASN A 123 21.63 -5.57 9.09
C ASN A 123 22.92 -4.95 9.62
N ARG A 124 23.89 -5.82 9.87
CA ARG A 124 25.27 -5.43 10.12
C ARG A 124 25.97 -5.15 8.78
N PRO A 125 27.00 -4.29 8.75
CA PRO A 125 27.63 -3.82 7.51
C PRO A 125 28.14 -4.92 6.56
N ASP A 126 28.34 -6.14 7.07
CA ASP A 126 28.87 -7.28 6.31
C ASP A 126 27.78 -8.12 5.60
N PHE A 127 26.51 -7.70 5.62
CA PHE A 127 25.39 -8.47 5.10
C PHE A 127 24.36 -7.62 4.32
N LEU A 128 23.67 -8.23 3.36
CA LEU A 128 22.60 -7.63 2.54
C LEU A 128 21.23 -7.68 3.25
N TRP A 129 20.40 -6.65 3.09
CA TRP A 129 19.06 -6.59 3.68
C TRP A 129 18.16 -7.76 3.26
N THR A 130 17.47 -8.36 4.22
CA THR A 130 16.44 -9.38 3.97
C THR A 130 15.06 -8.76 4.17
N THR A 131 14.17 -9.00 3.21
CA THR A 131 12.74 -8.65 3.30
C THR A 131 11.92 -9.90 3.58
N HIS A 132 11.02 -9.86 4.55
CA HIS A 132 9.98 -10.88 4.73
C HIS A 132 8.63 -10.32 4.25
N GLN A 133 7.90 -11.11 3.47
CA GLN A 133 6.54 -10.87 3.00
C GLN A 133 5.66 -12.05 3.40
#